data_AF-A0A4Y9A8K1-F1
#
_entry.id   AF-A0A4Y9A8K1-F1
#
_cell.length_a   1.000
_cell.length_b   1.000
_cell.length_c   1.000
_cell.angle_alpha   90.00
_cell.angle_beta   90.00
_cell.angle_gamma   90.00
#
_symmetry.space_group_name_H-M   'P 1'
#
loop_
_entity.id
_entity.type
_entity.pdbx_description
1 polymer ?
#
loop_
_entity_poly.entity_id
_entity_poly.type
_entity_poly.pdbx_seq_one_letter_code
_entity_poly.pdbx_strand_id
1 'polypeptide(L)'
;MSKLSELYAQAEQLNEEIPAELAKKIRIYAEIMQHIGRHHATAVNDYGQCYSARKLAYAQAIQDTEGTGIVKESAAELAAYPYRLKESEAEADKERWRNAKDSTAEIINALKKQLDTLMQEYNNAGN
;
A
#
# COMPACT_ATOMS: atom_id res chain seq x y z
N MET A 1 18.02 2.84 -9.43
CA MET A 1 17.23 3.16 -8.23
C MET A 1 15.76 3.22 -8.64
N SER A 2 14.80 2.95 -7.74
CA SER A 2 13.38 3.08 -8.10
C SER A 2 12.95 4.54 -8.06
N LYS A 3 12.00 4.96 -8.91
CA LYS A 3 11.45 6.32 -8.88
C LYS A 3 10.97 6.75 -7.48
N LEU A 4 10.44 5.81 -6.70
CA LEU A 4 10.04 6.04 -5.30
C LEU A 4 11.24 6.42 -4.43
N SER A 5 12.34 5.68 -4.53
CA SER A 5 13.57 5.97 -3.77
C SER A 5 14.19 7.32 -4.12
N GLU A 6 14.12 7.71 -5.40
CA GLU A 6 14.59 9.03 -5.85
C GLU A 6 13.75 10.17 -5.27
N LEU A 7 12.43 10.00 -5.17
CA LEU A 7 11.53 10.99 -4.58
C LEU A 7 11.77 11.14 -3.07
N TYR A 8 11.97 10.04 -2.35
CA TYR A 8 12.33 10.10 -0.92
C TYR A 8 13.65 10.84 -0.71
N ALA A 9 14.69 10.51 -1.49
CA ALA A 9 15.97 11.20 -1.42
C ALA A 9 15.85 12.71 -1.73
N GLN A 10 15.01 13.09 -2.69
CA GLN A 10 14.74 14.50 -2.97
C GLN A 10 14.00 15.21 -1.83
N ALA A 11 13.06 14.54 -1.16
CA ALA A 11 12.34 15.09 -0.02
C ALA A 11 13.26 15.30 1.20
N GLU A 12 14.20 14.39 1.43
CA GLU A 12 15.16 14.45 2.53
C GLU A 12 16.15 15.61 2.41
N GLN A 13 16.43 16.08 1.18
CA GLN A 13 17.32 17.22 0.93
C GLN A 13 16.70 18.59 1.22
N LEU A 14 15.38 18.65 1.48
CA LEU A 14 14.67 19.92 1.69
C LEU A 14 14.62 20.30 3.16
N ASN A 15 14.91 21.57 3.44
CA ASN A 15 14.86 22.15 4.78
C ASN A 15 13.41 22.49 5.15
N GLU A 16 12.94 21.95 6.28
CA GLU A 16 11.58 22.17 6.75
C GLU A 16 11.37 23.53 7.44
N GLU A 17 12.44 24.25 7.78
CA GLU A 17 12.38 25.60 8.38
C GLU A 17 12.19 26.72 7.34
N ILE A 18 12.37 26.40 6.05
CA ILE A 18 12.19 27.33 4.94
C ILE A 18 10.82 27.06 4.31
N PRO A 19 9.83 27.97 4.40
CA PRO A 19 8.46 27.72 3.94
C PRO A 19 8.36 27.25 2.47
N ALA A 20 9.18 27.83 1.59
CA ALA A 20 9.21 27.45 0.17
C ALA A 20 9.73 26.01 -0.05
N GLU A 21 10.73 25.58 0.72
CA GLU A 21 11.26 24.21 0.64
C GLU A 21 10.33 23.20 1.28
N LEU A 22 9.70 23.55 2.41
CA LEU A 22 8.67 22.74 3.05
C LEU A 22 7.46 22.53 2.11
N ALA A 23 6.98 23.58 1.44
CA ALA A 23 5.93 23.47 0.43
C ALA A 23 6.34 22.54 -0.74
N LYS A 24 7.60 22.63 -1.19
CA LYS A 24 8.15 21.71 -2.20
C LYS A 24 8.21 20.26 -1.68
N LYS A 25 8.54 20.05 -0.41
CA LYS A 25 8.58 18.73 0.24
C LYS A 25 7.18 18.10 0.27
N ILE A 26 6.15 18.87 0.63
CA ILE A 26 4.75 18.45 0.58
C ILE A 26 4.36 17.99 -0.84
N ARG A 27 4.76 18.73 -1.88
CA ARG A 27 4.50 18.35 -3.28
C ARG A 27 5.18 17.03 -3.66
N ILE A 28 6.41 16.80 -3.21
CA ILE A 28 7.13 15.55 -3.47
C ILE A 28 6.42 14.38 -2.77
N TYR A 29 6.01 14.55 -1.51
CA TYR A 29 5.23 13.52 -0.81
C TYR A 29 3.88 13.23 -1.48
N ALA A 30 3.25 14.24 -2.09
CA ALA A 30 2.05 14.01 -2.91
C ALA A 30 2.34 13.17 -4.16
N GLU A 31 3.49 13.35 -4.82
CA GLU A 31 3.94 12.48 -5.93
C GLU A 31 4.23 11.05 -5.45
N ILE A 32 4.91 10.90 -4.30
CA ILE A 32 5.14 9.60 -3.65
C ILE A 32 3.81 8.88 -3.39
N MET A 33 2.82 9.59 -2.84
CA MET A 33 1.49 9.03 -2.57
C MET A 33 0.79 8.52 -3.85
N GLN A 34 0.98 9.18 -4.99
CA GLN A 34 0.45 8.69 -6.27
C GLN A 34 1.11 7.38 -6.70
N HIS A 35 2.44 7.26 -6.55
CA HIS A 35 3.15 6.03 -6.86
C HIS A 35 2.74 4.88 -5.93
N ILE A 36 2.65 5.13 -4.62
CA ILE A 36 2.13 4.16 -3.64
C ILE A 36 0.71 3.73 -4.01
N GLY A 37 -0.15 4.68 -4.42
CA GLY A 37 -1.52 4.38 -4.85
C GLY A 37 -1.59 3.42 -6.04
N ARG A 38 -0.68 3.55 -7.02
CA ARG A 38 -0.59 2.63 -8.17
C ARG A 38 -0.10 1.24 -7.75
N HIS A 39 0.89 1.17 -6.86
CA HIS A 39 1.36 -0.11 -6.31
C HIS A 39 0.25 -0.81 -5.51
N HIS A 40 -0.45 -0.08 -4.64
CA HIS A 40 -1.58 -0.61 -3.90
C HIS A 40 -2.68 -1.16 -4.82
N ALA A 41 -3.03 -0.42 -5.88
CA ALA A 41 -4.03 -0.89 -6.85
C ALA A 41 -3.62 -2.19 -7.54
N THR A 42 -2.33 -2.34 -7.87
CA THR A 42 -1.77 -3.56 -8.45
C THR A 42 -1.86 -4.71 -7.45
N ALA A 43 -1.42 -4.50 -6.20
CA ALA A 43 -1.47 -5.52 -5.16
C ALA A 43 -2.91 -5.96 -4.80
N VAL A 44 -3.88 -5.06 -4.84
CA VAL A 44 -5.31 -5.39 -4.69
C VAL A 44 -5.78 -6.33 -5.80
N ASN A 45 -5.41 -6.05 -7.05
CA ASN A 45 -5.76 -6.91 -8.18
C ASN A 45 -5.09 -8.29 -8.05
N ASP A 46 -3.81 -8.34 -7.71
CA ASP A 46 -3.06 -9.59 -7.55
C ASP A 46 -3.65 -10.46 -6.42
N TYR A 47 -3.99 -9.85 -5.28
CA TYR A 47 -4.73 -10.53 -4.22
C TYR A 47 -6.06 -11.11 -4.71
N GLY A 48 -6.83 -10.33 -5.48
CA GLY A 48 -8.09 -10.79 -6.08
C GLY A 48 -7.93 -11.98 -7.03
N GLN A 49 -6.85 -12.00 -7.81
CA GLN A 49 -6.50 -13.13 -8.68
C GLN A 49 -6.14 -14.38 -7.85
N CYS A 50 -5.30 -14.25 -6.82
CA CYS A 50 -4.93 -15.37 -5.95
C CYS A 50 -6.13 -15.93 -5.19
N TYR A 51 -6.99 -15.06 -4.63
CA TYR A 51 -8.24 -15.45 -3.99
C TYR A 51 -9.13 -16.26 -4.95
N SER A 52 -9.31 -15.77 -6.16
CA SER A 52 -10.15 -16.43 -7.17
C SER A 52 -9.58 -17.79 -7.59
N ALA A 53 -8.25 -17.86 -7.79
CA ALA A 53 -7.56 -19.11 -8.11
C ALA A 53 -7.71 -20.16 -7.01
N ARG A 54 -7.60 -19.75 -5.73
CA ARG A 54 -7.83 -20.64 -4.59
C ARG A 54 -9.26 -21.18 -4.58
N LYS A 55 -10.26 -20.32 -4.79
CA LYS A 55 -11.68 -20.73 -4.84
C LYS A 55 -11.95 -21.69 -5.99
N LEU A 56 -11.33 -21.47 -7.15
CA LEU A 56 -11.44 -22.37 -8.29
C LEU A 56 -10.81 -23.73 -7.98
N ALA A 57 -9.59 -23.77 -7.45
CA ALA A 57 -8.89 -25.02 -7.10
C ALA A 57 -9.70 -25.85 -6.09
N TYR A 58 -10.27 -25.19 -5.07
CA TYR A 58 -11.15 -25.84 -4.10
C TYR A 58 -12.38 -26.44 -4.79
N ALA A 59 -13.11 -25.65 -5.59
CA ALA A 59 -14.34 -26.10 -6.25
C ALA A 59 -14.07 -27.25 -7.22
N GLN A 60 -12.99 -27.19 -7.99
CA GLN A 60 -12.59 -28.23 -8.93
C GLN A 60 -12.30 -29.54 -8.19
N ALA A 61 -11.57 -29.49 -7.08
CA ALA A 61 -11.29 -30.66 -6.27
C ALA A 61 -12.55 -31.30 -5.66
N ILE A 62 -13.54 -30.50 -5.22
CA ILE A 62 -14.84 -31.02 -4.77
C ILE A 62 -15.57 -31.77 -5.90
N GLN A 63 -15.53 -31.20 -7.11
CA GLN A 63 -16.20 -31.76 -8.28
C GLN A 63 -15.56 -33.07 -8.73
N ASP A 64 -14.23 -33.12 -8.78
CA ASP A 64 -13.47 -34.25 -9.33
C ASP A 64 -13.27 -35.40 -8.34
N THR A 65 -13.35 -35.12 -7.03
CA THR A 65 -13.17 -36.14 -5.99
C THR A 65 -14.46 -36.95 -5.80
N GLU A 66 -14.39 -38.27 -5.90
CA GLU A 66 -15.50 -39.15 -5.56
C GLU A 66 -15.61 -39.41 -4.04
N GLY A 67 -16.76 -39.91 -3.60
CA GLY A 67 -16.99 -40.27 -2.19
C GLY A 67 -17.86 -39.27 -1.43
N THR A 68 -17.82 -39.37 -0.11
CA THR A 68 -18.66 -38.57 0.80
C THR A 68 -18.22 -37.10 0.80
N GLY A 69 -19.11 -36.21 1.30
CA GLY A 69 -18.79 -34.79 1.41
C GLY A 69 -17.48 -34.51 2.17
N ILE A 70 -17.22 -35.25 3.25
CA ILE A 70 -16.00 -35.11 4.06
C ILE A 70 -14.74 -35.45 3.26
N VAL A 71 -14.78 -36.52 2.44
CA VAL A 71 -13.64 -36.90 1.59
C VAL A 71 -13.35 -35.82 0.56
N LYS A 72 -14.40 -35.30 -0.08
CA LYS A 72 -14.30 -34.20 -1.06
C LYS A 72 -13.72 -32.94 -0.42
N GLU A 73 -14.25 -32.52 0.73
CA GLU A 73 -13.76 -31.33 1.46
C GLU A 73 -12.29 -31.45 1.85
N SER A 74 -11.89 -32.62 2.36
CA SER A 74 -10.48 -32.87 2.70
C SER A 74 -9.57 -32.76 1.47
N ALA A 75 -9.95 -33.34 0.34
CA ALA A 75 -9.19 -33.23 -0.91
C ALA A 75 -9.12 -31.78 -1.42
N ALA A 76 -10.22 -31.04 -1.30
CA ALA A 76 -10.30 -29.64 -1.73
C ALA A 76 -9.44 -28.70 -0.89
N GLU A 77 -9.39 -28.87 0.43
CA GLU A 77 -8.49 -28.11 1.30
C GLU A 77 -7.01 -28.37 0.96
N LEU A 78 -6.64 -29.64 0.72
CA LEU A 78 -5.28 -29.99 0.30
C LEU A 78 -4.92 -29.38 -1.06
N ALA A 79 -5.84 -29.41 -2.03
CA ALA A 79 -5.63 -28.83 -3.35
C ALA A 79 -5.54 -27.29 -3.31
N ALA A 80 -6.30 -26.65 -2.42
CA ALA A 80 -6.33 -25.20 -2.27
C ALA A 80 -5.14 -24.64 -1.46
N TYR A 81 -4.48 -25.46 -0.63
CA TYR A 81 -3.40 -25.05 0.25
C TYR A 81 -2.27 -24.22 -0.42
N PRO A 82 -1.65 -24.65 -1.53
CA PRO A 82 -0.61 -23.85 -2.17
C PRO A 82 -1.11 -22.49 -2.69
N TYR A 83 -2.38 -22.39 -3.07
CA TYR A 83 -2.99 -21.12 -3.48
C TYR A 83 -3.26 -20.21 -2.28
N ARG A 84 -3.55 -20.79 -1.11
CA ARG A 84 -3.74 -20.04 0.13
C ARG A 84 -2.45 -19.39 0.62
N LEU A 85 -1.30 -20.04 0.42
CA LEU A 85 0.00 -19.43 0.69
C LEU A 85 0.23 -18.20 -0.21
N LYS A 86 0.00 -18.35 -1.53
CA LYS A 86 0.12 -17.24 -2.48
C LYS A 86 -0.85 -16.10 -2.20
N GLU A 87 -2.09 -16.42 -1.86
CA GLU A 87 -3.09 -15.43 -1.44
C GLU A 87 -2.63 -14.68 -0.18
N SER A 88 -2.06 -15.37 0.81
CA SER A 88 -1.52 -14.74 2.02
C SER A 88 -0.35 -13.80 1.71
N GLU A 89 0.53 -14.15 0.78
CA GLU A 89 1.64 -13.29 0.33
C GLU A 89 1.11 -12.04 -0.37
N ALA A 90 0.15 -12.21 -1.29
CA ALA A 90 -0.48 -11.10 -2.00
C ALA A 90 -1.28 -10.19 -1.05
N GLU A 91 -1.95 -10.77 -0.03
CA GLU A 91 -2.62 -10.01 1.01
C GLU A 91 -1.65 -9.17 1.84
N ALA A 92 -0.51 -9.76 2.23
CA ALA A 92 0.51 -9.04 2.97
C ALA A 92 1.07 -7.85 2.17
N ASP A 93 1.30 -8.00 0.86
CA ASP A 93 1.78 -6.90 0.02
C ASP A 93 0.70 -5.83 -0.17
N LYS A 94 -0.57 -6.22 -0.37
CA LYS A 94 -1.71 -5.30 -0.38
C LYS A 94 -1.76 -4.47 0.90
N GLU A 95 -1.71 -5.09 2.08
CA GLU A 95 -1.74 -4.37 3.36
C GLU A 95 -0.48 -3.51 3.56
N ARG A 96 0.70 -3.97 3.10
CA ARG A 96 1.92 -3.15 3.12
C ARG A 96 1.73 -1.84 2.37
N TRP A 97 1.21 -1.88 1.14
CA TRP A 97 1.00 -0.67 0.34
C TRP A 97 -0.12 0.21 0.89
N ARG A 98 -1.16 -0.38 1.49
CA ARG A 98 -2.19 0.37 2.22
C ARG A 98 -1.59 1.15 3.38
N ASN A 99 -0.81 0.48 4.23
CA ASN A 99 -0.15 1.12 5.38
C ASN A 99 0.82 2.22 4.93
N ALA A 100 1.55 2.00 3.84
CA ALA A 100 2.43 3.02 3.28
C ALA A 100 1.65 4.25 2.79
N LYS A 101 0.48 4.06 2.19
CA LYS A 101 -0.41 5.14 1.76
C LYS A 101 -0.92 5.94 2.95
N ASP A 102 -1.41 5.26 3.97
CA ASP A 102 -1.96 5.89 5.17
C ASP A 102 -0.87 6.66 5.93
N SER A 103 0.31 6.07 6.11
CA SER A 103 1.47 6.75 6.71
C SER A 103 1.90 7.99 5.91
N THR A 104 1.93 7.89 4.58
CA THR A 104 2.30 9.03 3.71
C THR A 104 1.28 10.17 3.82
N ALA A 105 -0.02 9.85 3.93
CA ALA A 105 -1.07 10.85 4.13
C ALA A 105 -0.87 11.60 5.46
N GLU A 106 -0.54 10.88 6.54
CA GLU A 106 -0.25 11.50 7.84
C GLU A 106 1.00 12.39 7.80
N ILE A 107 2.06 11.99 7.10
CA ILE A 107 3.25 12.84 6.89
C ILE A 107 2.86 14.13 6.17
N ILE A 108 2.09 14.04 5.07
CA ILE A 108 1.62 15.23 4.35
C ILE A 108 0.83 16.16 5.27
N ASN A 109 -0.05 15.61 6.12
CA ASN A 109 -0.85 16.40 7.05
C ASN A 109 -0.01 17.08 8.13
N ALA A 110 1.01 16.38 8.66
CA ALA A 110 1.94 16.96 9.61
C ALA A 110 2.74 18.12 9.00
N LEU A 111 3.29 17.92 7.79
CA LEU A 111 4.05 18.96 7.07
C LEU A 111 3.19 20.19 6.74
N LYS A 112 1.91 19.99 6.38
CA LYS A 112 0.97 21.10 6.16
C LYS A 112 0.77 21.93 7.44
N LYS A 113 0.54 21.27 8.57
CA LYS A 113 0.39 21.96 9.87
C LYS A 113 1.65 22.74 10.24
N GLN A 114 2.83 22.16 10.00
CA GLN A 114 4.10 22.84 10.23
C GLN A 114 4.24 24.09 9.33
N LEU A 115 3.87 23.99 8.06
CA LEU A 115 3.90 25.13 7.14
C LEU A 115 2.96 26.24 7.60
N ASP A 116 1.76 25.89 8.07
CA ASP A 116 0.80 26.86 8.61
C ASP A 116 1.38 27.59 9.83
N THR A 117 2.00 26.87 10.76
CA THR A 117 2.68 27.46 11.93
C THR A 117 3.80 28.39 11.53
N LEU A 118 4.71 27.94 10.64
CA LEU A 118 5.83 28.76 10.15
C LEU A 118 5.31 30.06 9.52
N MET A 119 4.30 29.97 8.66
CA MET A 119 3.71 31.15 8.02
C MET A 119 3.10 32.12 9.04
N GLN A 120 2.49 31.62 10.12
CA GLN A 120 2.00 32.48 11.20
C GLN A 120 3.13 33.19 11.94
N GLU A 121 4.22 32.48 12.25
CA GLU A 121 5.39 33.06 12.91
C GLU A 121 6.06 34.13 12.05
N TYR A 122 6.24 33.88 10.75
CA TYR A 122 6.76 34.88 9.80
C TYR A 122 5.89 36.13 9.74
N ASN A 123 4.56 35.97 9.72
CA ASN A 123 3.63 37.10 9.69
C ASN A 123 3.62 37.88 11.00
N ASN A 124 3.80 37.21 12.15
CA ASN A 124 3.86 37.84 13.46
C ASN A 124 5.19 38.55 13.72
N ALA A 125 6.31 38.05 13.18
CA ALA A 125 7.62 38.66 13.30
C ALA A 125 7.84 39.88 12.38
N GLY A 126 7.00 40.03 11.34
CA GLY A 126 7.00 41.18 10.43
C GLY A 126 6.16 42.38 10.90
N ASN A 127 5.47 42.27 12.03
CA ASN A 127 4.75 43.35 12.72
C ASN A 127 5.49 43.78 14.00
#